data_AF-A0A947JCT7-F1
#
_entry.id   AF-A0A947JCT7-F1
#
_cell.length_a   1.000
_cell.length_b   1.000
_cell.length_c   1.000
_cell.angle_alpha   90.00
_cell.angle_beta   90.00
_cell.angle_gamma   90.00
#
_symmetry.space_group_name_H-M   'P 1'
#
loop_
_entity.id
_entity.type
_entity.pdbx_description
1 polymer ?
#
loop_
_entity_poly.entity_id
_entity_poly.type
_entity_poly.pdbx_seq_one_letter_code
_entity_poly.pdbx_strand_id
1 'polypeptide(L)' 'MIINIFTIIQLVLSILLIIAVLLQQQGAGLGAGFGGGGGIQTTRRGPEKMLYKLTIAISILLFTTSLAIVII' A
#
# COMPACT_ATOMS: atom_id res chain seq x y z
N MET A 1 -14.21 8.65 -23.53
CA MET A 1 -14.27 9.73 -22.50
C MET A 1 -14.29 9.15 -21.09
N ILE A 2 -15.20 8.21 -20.77
CA ILE A 2 -15.32 7.59 -19.44
C ILE A 2 -14.03 6.85 -19.02
N ILE A 3 -13.45 6.04 -19.91
CA ILE A 3 -12.19 5.30 -19.65
C ILE A 3 -11.04 6.24 -19.25
N ASN A 4 -10.91 7.41 -19.90
CA ASN A 4 -9.86 8.37 -19.58
C ASN A 4 -9.95 8.89 -18.15
N ILE A 5 -11.18 9.07 -17.63
CA ILE A 5 -11.41 9.51 -16.25
C ILE A 5 -10.96 8.41 -15.27
N PHE A 6 -11.32 7.15 -15.55
CA PHE A 6 -10.89 6.02 -14.73
C PHE A 6 -9.37 5.84 -14.75
N THR A 7 -8.70 6.02 -15.89
CA THR A 7 -7.23 5.96 -15.99
C THR A 7 -6.55 7.04 -15.15
N ILE A 8 -7.08 8.26 -15.12
CA ILE A 8 -6.55 9.35 -14.27
C ILE A 8 -6.72 9.00 -12.79
N ILE A 9 -7.89 8.49 -12.39
CA ILE A 9 -8.14 8.06 -11.00
C ILE A 9 -7.18 6.93 -10.60
N GLN A 10 -7.02 5.94 -11.47
CA GLN A 10 -6.11 4.80 -11.27
C GLN A 10 -4.66 5.26 -11.08
N LEU A 11 -4.21 6.22 -11.88
CA LEU A 11 -2.87 6.79 -11.79
C LEU A 11 -2.66 7.51 -10.45
N VAL A 12 -3.63 8.32 -10.02
CA VAL A 12 -3.57 9.03 -8.72
C VAL A 12 -3.56 8.04 -7.56
N LEU A 13 -4.43 7.03 -7.57
CA LEU A 13 -4.47 5.97 -6.55
C LEU A 13 -3.16 5.20 -6.46
N SER A 14 -2.53 4.92 -7.61
CA SER A 14 -1.25 4.21 -7.67
C SER A 14 -0.12 5.01 -7.00
N ILE A 15 -0.04 6.31 -7.29
CA ILE A 15 0.96 7.21 -6.68
C ILE A 15 0.74 7.31 -5.16
N LEU A 16 -0.52 7.50 -4.73
CA LEU A 16 -0.88 7.54 -3.31
C LEU A 16 -0.49 6.24 -2.58
N LEU A 17 -0.73 5.08 -3.21
CA LEU A 17 -0.37 3.80 -2.64
C LEU A 17 1.15 3.63 -2.53
N ILE A 18 1.92 4.02 -3.54
CA ILE A 18 3.39 3.99 -3.50
C ILE A 18 3.90 4.82 -2.32
N ILE A 19 3.43 6.06 -2.18
CA ILE A 19 3.82 6.94 -1.06
C ILE A 19 3.43 6.31 0.27
N ALA A 20 2.21 5.79 0.40
CA ALA A 20 1.75 5.15 1.62
C ALA A 20 2.61 3.93 2.00
N VAL A 21 3.00 3.10 1.04
CA VAL A 21 3.86 1.92 1.25
C VAL A 21 5.28 2.33 1.65
N LEU A 22 5.85 3.37 1.04
CA LEU A 22 7.16 3.89 1.43
C LEU A 22 7.17 4.45 2.85
N LEU A 23 6.09 5.09 3.29
CA LEU A 23 5.93 5.56 4.67
C LEU A 23 5.70 4.41 5.68
N GLN A 24 5.37 3.21 5.19
CA GLN A 24 5.15 2.00 6.01
C GLN A 24 6.41 1.14 6.20
N GLN A 25 7.60 1.62 5.86
CA GLN A 25 8.84 0.88 6.07
C GLN A 25 8.97 0.47 7.54
N GLN A 26 8.63 -0.79 7.82
CA GLN A 26 8.93 -1.46 9.07
C GLN A 26 10.45 -1.65 9.06
N GLY A 27 11.13 -1.27 10.15
CA GLY A 27 12.59 -1.26 10.31
C GLY A 27 13.26 -2.63 10.19
N ALA A 28 13.10 -3.29 9.05
CA ALA A 28 13.72 -4.52 8.65
C ALA A 28 15.11 -4.15 8.12
N GLY A 29 16.11 -4.17 9.01
CA GLY A 29 17.51 -4.08 8.60
C GLY A 29 17.87 -5.20 7.60
N LEU A 30 18.99 -5.05 6.90
CA LEU A 30 19.46 -5.94 5.83
C LEU A 30 19.51 -7.45 6.21
N GLY A 31 19.46 -7.80 7.50
CA GLY A 31 19.39 -9.18 8.01
C GLY A 31 17.99 -9.79 8.16
N ALA A 32 16.90 -9.01 8.01
CA ALA A 32 15.53 -9.47 8.23
C ALA A 32 15.06 -10.54 7.22
N GLY A 33 15.61 -10.53 6.00
CA GLY A 33 15.33 -11.54 4.96
C GLY A 33 16.15 -12.82 5.10
N PHE A 34 17.17 -12.85 5.97
CA PHE A 34 18.12 -13.97 6.10
C PHE A 34 17.85 -14.85 7.32
N GLY A 35 16.68 -14.74 7.97
CA GLY A 35 16.32 -15.54 9.15
C GLY A 35 17.08 -15.19 10.44
N GLY A 36 18.06 -14.28 10.37
CA GLY A 36 18.80 -13.74 11.50
C GLY A 36 18.05 -12.59 12.17
N GLY A 37 16.93 -12.91 12.83
CA GLY A 37 16.00 -11.89 13.33
C GLY A 37 15.45 -12.21 14.72
N GLY A 38 16.31 -12.55 15.69
CA GLY A 38 15.97 -12.51 17.12
C GLY A 38 15.81 -11.10 17.67
N GLY A 39 15.26 -10.17 16.87
CA GLY A 39 15.06 -8.77 17.22
C GLY A 39 13.63 -8.57 17.71
N ILE A 40 13.52 -7.93 18.87
CA ILE A 40 12.28 -7.51 19.55
C ILE A 40 11.20 -7.15 18.52
N GLN A 41 10.14 -7.95 18.45
CA GLN A 41 8.93 -7.58 17.73
C GLN A 41 8.33 -6.36 18.41
N THR A 42 8.74 -5.18 17.99
CA THR A 42 8.12 -3.94 18.43
C THR A 42 6.66 -4.00 18.02
N THR A 43 5.79 -4.13 19.03
CA THR A 43 4.35 -4.12 18.80
C THR A 43 4.01 -2.81 18.09
N ARG A 44 3.43 -2.88 16.90
CA ARG A 44 2.95 -1.70 16.16
C ARG A 44 1.98 -0.93 17.07
N ARG A 45 2.35 0.26 17.55
CA ARG A 45 1.49 1.13 18.38
C ARG A 45 1.00 2.32 17.54
N GLY A 46 -0.29 2.65 17.70
CA GLY A 46 -0.93 3.89 17.22
C GLY A 46 -0.86 4.14 15.71
N PRO A 47 -0.04 5.12 15.25
CA PRO A 47 -0.06 5.64 13.88
C PRO A 47 0.28 4.61 12.79
N GLU A 48 1.19 3.67 13.05
CA GLU A 48 1.55 2.63 12.08
C GLU A 48 0.39 1.69 11.75
N LYS A 49 -0.46 1.37 12.74
CA LYS A 49 -1.66 0.53 12.53
C LYS A 49 -2.70 1.25 11.66
N MET A 50 -2.80 2.58 11.79
CA MET A 50 -3.70 3.39 10.98
C MET A 50 -3.23 3.45 9.53
N LEU A 51 -1.95 3.75 9.29
CA LEU A 51 -1.34 3.75 7.95
C LEU A 51 -1.48 2.39 7.25
N TYR A 52 -1.30 1.30 8.00
CA TYR A 52 -1.48 -0.05 7.49
C TYR A 52 -2.92 -0.32 7.02
N LYS A 53 -3.92 0.00 7.86
CA LYS A 53 -5.34 -0.13 7.49
C LYS A 53 -5.72 0.75 6.31
N LEU A 54 -5.22 1.98 6.27
CA LEU A 54 -5.47 2.94 5.20
C LEU A 54 -4.93 2.42 3.87
N THR A 55 -3.74 1.81 3.88
CA THR A 55 -3.11 1.27 2.67
C THR A 55 -3.80 0.03 2.15
N ILE A 56 -4.32 -0.82 3.04
CA ILE A 56 -5.21 -1.92 2.63
C ILE A 56 -6.44 -1.36 1.92
N ALA A 57 -7.08 -0.32 2.46
CA ALA A 57 -8.25 0.30 1.83
C ALA A 57 -7.92 0.90 0.44
N ILE A 58 -6.80 1.65 0.32
CA ILE A 58 -6.35 2.19 -0.98
C ILE A 58 -6.04 1.07 -1.97
N SER A 59 -5.40 -0.02 -1.51
CA SER A 59 -5.06 -1.17 -2.36
C SER A 59 -6.30 -1.85 -2.94
N ILE A 60 -7.33 -2.04 -2.11
CA ILE A 60 -8.63 -2.59 -2.56
C ILE A 60 -9.26 -1.65 -3.59
N LEU A 61 -9.29 -0.34 -3.32
CA LEU A 61 -9.86 0.64 -4.27
C LEU A 61 -9.13 0.66 -5.61
N LEU A 62 -7.80 0.58 -5.59
CA LEU A 62 -6.97 0.48 -6.80
C LEU A 62 -7.30 -0.80 -7.58
N PHE A 63 -7.38 -1.95 -6.91
CA PHE A 63 -7.69 -3.22 -7.55
C PHE A 63 -9.08 -3.21 -8.19
N THR A 64 -10.07 -2.67 -7.47
CA THR A 64 -11.46 -2.58 -7.97
C THR A 64 -11.56 -1.64 -9.17
N THR A 65 -10.86 -0.51 -9.13
CA THR A 65 -10.78 0.45 -10.25
C THR A 65 -10.07 -0.16 -11.45
N SER A 66 -8.99 -0.91 -11.23
CA SER A 66 -8.28 -1.64 -12.29
C SER A 66 -9.19 -2.66 -12.97
N LEU A 67 -9.99 -3.42 -12.21
CA LEU A 67 -10.92 -4.38 -12.77
C LEU A 67 -12.02 -3.69 -13.58
N ALA A 68 -12.55 -2.57 -13.09
CA ALA A 68 -13.58 -1.80 -13.78
C ALA A 68 -13.08 -1.29 -15.14
N ILE A 69 -11.83 -0.83 -15.23
CA ILE A 69 -11.21 -0.39 -16.50
C ILE A 69 -11.08 -1.55 -17.49
N VAL A 70 -10.80 -2.77 -17.03
CA VAL A 70 -10.62 -3.93 -17.92
C VAL A 70 -11.96 -4.44 -18.46
N ILE A 71 -13.03 -4.31 -17.68
CA ILE A 71 -14.37 -4.83 -18.03
C ILE A 71 -15.15 -3.85 -18.92
N ILE A 72 -14.92 -2.53 -18.77
CA ILE A 72 -15.57 -1.45 -19.53
C ILE A 72 -14.83 -1.17 -20.83
#